data_AF-A0A164UMV6-F1
#
_entry.id   AF-A0A164UMV6-F1
#
_cell.length_a   1.000
_cell.length_b   1.000
_cell.length_c   1.000
_cell.angle_alpha   90.00
_cell.angle_beta   90.00
_cell.angle_gamma   90.00
#
_symmetry.space_group_name_H-M   'P 1'
#
loop_
_entity.id
_entity.type
_entity.pdbx_description
1 polymer ?
#
loop_
_entity_poly.entity_id
_entity_poly.type
_entity_poly.pdbx_seq_one_letter_code
_entity_poly.pdbx_strand_id
1 'polypeptide(L)'
;MLYVGRILQGLAVGCTTPACQIYVSECSSPNIRGRLGSITASSLALGIWVAYIIGAFVEWDTLSFIFSALPVVFLLLTCFMPETPIWLLTHGMEDEGRQALQQLRGK
;
A
#
# COMPACT_ATOMS: atom_id res chain seq x y z
N MET A 1 6.65 26.92 0.77
CA MET A 1 6.44 25.73 -0.08
C MET A 1 6.75 24.42 0.65
N LEU A 2 7.93 24.23 1.25
CA LEU A 2 8.31 23.00 1.95
C LEU A 2 7.34 22.56 3.07
N TYR A 3 6.91 23.48 3.95
CA TYR A 3 6.00 23.16 5.05
C TYR A 3 4.62 22.69 4.58
N VAL A 4 4.06 23.35 3.55
CA VAL A 4 2.78 22.96 2.96
C VAL A 4 2.90 21.57 2.31
N GLY A 5 4.00 21.31 1.60
CA GLY A 5 4.30 19.99 1.05
C GLY A 5 4.41 18.91 2.13
N ARG A 6 5.02 19.20 3.28
CA ARG A 6 5.11 18.27 4.42
C ARG A 6 3.75 17.95 5.04
N ILE A 7 2.87 18.94 5.16
CA ILE A 7 1.51 18.74 5.67
C ILE A 7 0.72 17.85 4.70
N LEU A 8 0.76 18.16 3.39
CA LEU A 8 0.08 17.36 2.37
C LEU A 8 0.62 15.93 2.30
N GLN A 9 1.95 15.76 2.36
CA GLN A 9 2.59 14.45 2.41
C GLN A 9 2.15 13.68 3.67
N GLY A 10 2.13 14.34 4.83
CA GLY A 10 1.69 13.71 6.09
C GLY A 10 0.24 13.24 6.03
N LEU A 11 -0.66 14.04 5.48
CA LEU A 11 -2.06 13.66 5.27
C LEU A 11 -2.19 12.47 4.30
N ALA A 12 -1.50 12.52 3.16
CA ALA A 12 -1.53 11.43 2.18
C ALA A 12 -1.03 10.10 2.77
N VAL A 13 0.09 10.13 3.50
CA VAL A 13 0.64 8.95 4.18
C VAL A 13 -0.31 8.46 5.27
N GLY A 14 -0.91 9.38 6.03
CA GLY A 14 -1.86 9.07 7.10
C GLY A 14 -3.13 8.37 6.60
N CYS A 15 -3.62 8.70 5.40
CA CYS A 15 -4.75 8.01 4.79
C CYS A 15 -4.34 6.66 4.16
N THR A 16 -3.19 6.62 3.48
CA THR A 16 -2.79 5.44 2.68
C THR A 16 -2.26 4.29 3.53
N THR A 17 -1.49 4.59 4.58
CA THR A 17 -0.85 3.56 5.43
C THR A 17 -1.87 2.62 6.10
N PRO A 18 -2.92 3.11 6.80
CA PRO A 18 -3.92 2.23 7.40
C PRO A 18 -4.76 1.52 6.34
N ALA A 19 -5.10 2.18 5.23
CA ALA A 19 -5.85 1.57 4.14
C ALA A 19 -5.13 0.34 3.56
N CYS A 20 -3.81 0.45 3.33
CA CYS A 20 -2.98 -0.66 2.85
C CYS A 20 -2.94 -1.82 3.86
N GLN A 21 -2.81 -1.54 5.16
CA GLN A 21 -2.82 -2.57 6.20
C GLN A 21 -4.18 -3.29 6.28
N ILE A 22 -5.28 -2.53 6.20
CA ILE A 22 -6.64 -3.09 6.19
C ILE A 22 -6.82 -3.98 4.97
N TYR A 23 -6.48 -3.49 3.78
CA TYR A 23 -6.58 -4.24 2.53
C TYR A 23 -5.85 -5.59 2.60
N VAL A 24 -4.58 -5.60 3.05
CA VAL A 24 -3.82 -6.84 3.22
C VAL A 24 -4.43 -7.75 4.29
N SER A 25 -4.97 -7.16 5.36
CA SER A 25 -5.61 -7.92 6.43
C SER A 25 -6.95 -8.55 6.01
N GLU A 26 -7.65 -7.97 5.05
CA GLU A 26 -8.93 -8.44 4.51
C GLU A 26 -8.73 -9.47 3.39
N CYS A 27 -7.70 -9.31 2.56
CA CYS A 27 -7.32 -10.28 1.53
C CYS A 27 -6.62 -11.52 2.12
N SER A 28 -6.09 -11.46 3.34
CA SER A 28 -5.35 -12.58 3.94
C SER A 28 -6.24 -13.62 4.63
N SER A 29 -5.96 -14.90 4.36
CA SER A 29 -6.60 -16.02 5.06
C SER A 29 -6.22 -16.02 6.56
N PRO A 30 -7.13 -16.40 7.49
CA PRO A 30 -6.91 -16.31 8.95
C PRO A 30 -5.60 -16.94 9.43
N ASN A 31 -5.11 -17.97 8.73
CA ASN A 31 -3.93 -18.74 9.09
C ASN A 31 -2.60 -18.07 8.70
N ILE A 32 -2.62 -17.09 7.78
CA ILE A 32 -1.41 -16.39 7.27
C ILE A 32 -1.44 -14.88 7.56
N ARG A 33 -2.52 -14.38 8.16
CA ARG A 33 -2.74 -12.96 8.48
C ARG A 33 -1.60 -12.36 9.29
N GLY A 34 -1.08 -13.09 10.29
CA GLY A 34 0.08 -12.65 11.07
C GLY A 34 1.35 -12.52 10.23
N ARG A 35 1.60 -13.47 9.32
CA ARG A 35 2.80 -13.49 8.46
C ARG A 35 2.76 -12.37 7.41
N LEU A 36 1.59 -12.13 6.81
CA LEU A 36 1.37 -11.04 5.86
C LEU A 36 1.43 -9.67 6.53
N GLY A 37 0.88 -9.51 7.73
CA GLY A 37 1.02 -8.29 8.52
C GLY A 37 2.48 -7.98 8.91
N SER A 38 3.27 -9.01 9.22
CA SER A 38 4.72 -8.81 9.44
C SER A 38 5.46 -8.44 8.15
N ILE A 39 5.04 -8.94 6.99
CA ILE A 39 5.62 -8.58 5.69
C ILE A 39 5.34 -7.10 5.35
N THR A 40 4.13 -6.60 5.60
CA THR A 40 3.82 -5.18 5.33
C THR A 40 4.59 -4.24 6.24
N ALA A 41 4.70 -4.56 7.54
CA ALA A 41 5.49 -3.78 8.49
C ALA A 41 7.00 -3.82 8.19
N SER A 42 7.53 -4.98 7.82
CA SER A 42 8.95 -5.11 7.42
C SER A 42 9.25 -4.41 6.11
N SER A 43 8.33 -4.41 5.14
CA SER A 43 8.45 -3.62 3.90
C SER A 43 8.55 -2.12 4.18
N LEU A 44 7.76 -1.60 5.13
CA LEU A 44 7.88 -0.20 5.55
C LEU A 44 9.26 0.09 6.16
N ALA A 45 9.73 -0.76 7.06
CA ALA A 45 11.06 -0.62 7.66
C ALA A 45 12.18 -0.67 6.59
N LEU A 46 12.07 -1.59 5.62
CA LEU A 46 13.00 -1.70 4.49
C LEU A 46 12.98 -0.42 3.63
N GLY A 47 11.81 0.14 3.35
CA GLY A 47 11.69 1.39 2.58
C GLY A 47 12.38 2.57 3.27
N ILE A 48 12.22 2.70 4.59
CA ILE A 48 12.92 3.72 5.39
C ILE A 48 14.44 3.47 5.36
N TRP A 49 14.87 2.22 5.49
CA TRP A 49 16.28 1.85 5.48
C TRP A 49 16.94 2.17 4.14
N VAL A 50 16.28 1.85 3.02
CA VAL A 50 16.71 2.19 1.66
C VAL A 50 16.77 3.71 1.47
N ALA A 51 15.77 4.45 1.97
CA ALA A 51 15.77 5.91 1.90
C ALA A 51 16.96 6.53 2.63
N TYR A 52 17.36 6.00 3.78
CA TYR A 52 18.55 6.47 4.49
C TYR A 52 19.85 6.16 3.75
N ILE A 53 19.98 4.98 3.14
CA ILE A 53 21.16 4.63 2.35
C ILE A 53 21.29 5.57 1.16
N ILE A 54 20.22 5.74 0.38
CA ILE A 54 20.24 6.60 -0.80
C ILE A 54 20.47 8.07 -0.39
N GLY A 55 19.87 8.52 0.70
CA GLY A 55 20.07 9.86 1.25
C GLY A 55 21.48 10.13 1.78
N ALA A 56 22.27 9.10 2.06
CA ALA A 56 23.67 9.25 2.42
C ALA A 56 24.58 9.54 1.20
N PHE A 57 24.16 9.14 -0.01
CA PHE A 57 24.96 9.27 -1.23
C PHE A 57 24.44 10.36 -2.19
N VAL A 58 23.23 10.88 -1.99
CA VAL A 58 22.53 11.74 -2.96
C VAL A 58 21.98 13.00 -2.29
N GLU A 59 22.05 14.14 -3.00
CA GLU A 59 21.44 15.40 -2.57
C GLU A 59 19.91 15.30 -2.44
N TRP A 60 19.36 16.10 -1.51
CA TRP A 60 17.95 16.08 -1.11
C TRP A 60 16.96 16.29 -2.28
N ASP A 61 17.32 17.11 -3.25
CA ASP A 61 16.46 17.46 -4.39
C ASP A 61 16.30 16.28 -5.35
N THR A 62 17.41 15.60 -5.67
CA THR A 62 17.42 14.40 -6.51
C THR A 62 16.72 13.24 -5.82
N LEU A 63 16.90 13.09 -4.50
CA LEU A 63 16.18 12.09 -3.71
C LEU A 63 14.67 12.33 -3.75
N SER A 64 14.23 13.57 -3.55
CA SER A 64 12.80 13.93 -3.62
C SER A 64 12.19 13.61 -4.98
N PHE A 65 12.92 13.82 -6.07
CA PHE A 65 12.45 13.50 -7.42
C PHE A 65 12.29 11.99 -7.64
N ILE A 66 13.30 11.19 -7.24
CA ILE A 66 13.27 9.73 -7.35
C ILE A 66 12.11 9.14 -6.53
N PHE A 67 11.95 9.58 -5.29
CA PHE A 67 10.86 9.09 -4.43
C PHE A 67 9.49 9.58 -4.87
N SER A 68 9.37 10.65 -5.66
CA SER A 68 8.08 11.09 -6.22
C SER A 68 7.53 10.18 -7.31
N ALA A 69 8.41 9.43 -8.00
CA ALA A 69 7.99 8.48 -9.04
C ALA A 69 7.32 7.23 -8.44
N LEU A 70 7.72 6.84 -7.23
CA LEU A 70 7.26 5.64 -6.53
C LEU A 70 5.74 5.68 -6.23
N PRO A 71 5.15 6.78 -5.71
CA PRO A 71 3.70 6.95 -5.58
C PRO A 71 2.94 6.88 -6.91
N VAL A 72 3.52 7.36 -8.01
CA VAL A 72 2.85 7.34 -9.33
C VAL A 72 2.73 5.91 -9.83
N VAL A 73 3.80 5.12 -9.69
CA VAL A 73 3.77 3.68 -10.00
C VAL A 73 2.78 2.96 -9.09
N PHE A 74 2.76 3.29 -7.79
CA PHE A 74 1.78 2.72 -6.86
C PHE A 74 0.34 3.02 -7.28
N LEU A 75 0.03 4.26 -7.66
CA LEU A 75 -1.30 4.66 -8.11
C LEU A 75 -1.73 3.89 -9.37
N LEU A 76 -0.81 3.72 -10.33
CA LEU A 76 -1.08 2.92 -11.53
C LEU A 76 -1.36 1.46 -11.19
N LEU A 77 -0.58 0.86 -10.27
CA LEU A 77 -0.78 -0.52 -9.85
C LEU A 77 -2.11 -0.72 -9.11
N THR A 78 -2.51 0.24 -8.26
CA THR A 78 -3.79 0.18 -7.53
C THR A 78 -4.98 0.22 -8.48
N CYS A 79 -4.90 0.92 -9.63
CA CYS A 79 -5.97 0.89 -10.64
C CYS A 79 -6.19 -0.50 -11.27
N PHE A 80 -5.19 -1.38 -11.25
CA PHE A 80 -5.31 -2.76 -11.76
C PHE A 80 -5.64 -3.77 -10.65
N MET A 81 -5.64 -3.37 -9.39
CA MET A 81 -5.85 -4.27 -8.27
C MET A 81 -7.34 -4.45 -7.99
N PRO A 82 -7.86 -5.69 -7.83
CA PRO A 82 -9.26 -5.90 -7.49
C PRO A 82 -9.56 -5.35 -6.09
N GLU A 83 -10.73 -4.75 -5.95
CA GLU A 83 -11.24 -4.22 -4.68
C GLU A 83 -11.39 -5.32 -3.63
N THR A 84 -11.34 -4.96 -2.34
CA THR A 84 -11.42 -5.96 -1.26
C THR A 84 -12.74 -6.73 -1.32
N PRO A 85 -12.72 -8.06 -1.13
CA PRO A 85 -13.92 -8.90 -1.25
C PRO A 85 -15.01 -8.54 -0.24
N ILE A 86 -14.66 -7.97 0.92
CA ILE A 86 -15.62 -7.48 1.92
C ILE A 86 -16.34 -6.21 1.43
N TRP A 87 -15.63 -5.31 0.74
CA TRP A 87 -16.21 -4.11 0.15
C TRP A 87 -17.18 -4.46 -0.99
N LEU A 88 -16.80 -5.40 -1.85
CA LEU A 88 -17.65 -5.94 -2.92
C LEU A 88 -18.92 -6.61 -2.38
N LEU A 89 -18.80 -7.40 -1.30
CA LEU A 89 -19.94 -8.03 -0.63
C LEU A 89 -20.87 -7.02 0.05
N THR A 90 -20.35 -5.92 0.61
CA THR A 90 -21.17 -4.88 1.26
C THR A 90 -21.86 -3.94 0.27
N HIS A 91 -21.36 -3.83 -0.96
CA HIS A 91 -21.98 -3.04 -2.04
C HIS A 91 -22.94 -3.86 -2.93
N GLY A 92 -23.25 -5.11 -2.55
CA GLY A 92 -24.21 -5.95 -3.27
C GLY A 92 -23.66 -6.54 -4.58
N MET A 93 -22.35 -6.45 -4.81
CA MET A 93 -21.66 -7.03 -5.97
C MET A 93 -21.14 -8.43 -5.61
N GLU A 94 -22.07 -9.33 -5.29
CA GLU A 94 -21.76 -10.69 -4.80
C GLU A 94 -20.95 -11.53 -5.81
N ASP A 95 -21.16 -11.34 -7.11
CA ASP A 95 -20.47 -12.11 -8.16
C ASP A 95 -18.98 -11.75 -8.27
N GLU A 96 -18.64 -10.47 -8.20
CA GLU A 96 -17.24 -10.00 -8.22
C GLU A 96 -16.54 -10.31 -6.89
N GLY A 97 -17.24 -10.17 -5.77
CA GLY A 97 -16.73 -10.58 -4.46
C GLY A 97 -16.44 -12.09 -4.39
N ARG A 98 -17.30 -12.92 -5.02
CA ARG A 98 -17.06 -14.36 -5.19
C ARG A 98 -15.87 -14.63 -6.08
N GLN A 99 -15.74 -13.99 -7.25
CA GLN A 99 -14.57 -14.18 -8.12
C GLN A 99 -13.25 -13.79 -7.44
N ALA A 100 -13.21 -12.68 -6.71
CA ALA A 100 -12.03 -12.26 -5.93
C ALA A 100 -11.72 -13.27 -4.81
N LEU A 101 -12.74 -13.78 -4.12
CA LEU A 101 -12.59 -14.86 -3.13
C LEU A 101 -12.12 -16.18 -3.75
N GLN A 102 -12.58 -16.53 -4.95
CA GLN A 102 -12.15 -17.73 -5.69
C GLN A 102 -10.69 -17.61 -6.14
N GLN A 103 -10.26 -16.44 -6.62
CA GLN A 103 -8.87 -16.15 -6.96
C GLN A 103 -7.94 -16.17 -5.73
N LEU A 104 -8.38 -15.63 -4.60
CA LEU A 104 -7.60 -15.61 -3.35
C LEU A 104 -7.56 -16.98 -2.62
N ARG A 105 -8.62 -17.79 -2.73
CA ARG A 105 -8.71 -19.12 -2.09
C ARG A 105 -8.38 -20.30 -3.01
N GLY A 106 -8.16 -20.06 -4.31
CA GLY A 106 -7.80 -21.09 -5.28
C GLY A 106 -8.89 -22.13 -5.53
N LYS A 107 -10.17 -21.75 -5.46
CA LYS A 107 -11.32 -22.59 -5.79
C LYS A 107 -12.44 -21.79 -6.41
#